data_AF-A0A3P7N4G6-F1
#
_entry.id   AF-A0A3P7N4G6-F1
#
_cell.length_a   1.000
_cell.length_b   1.000
_cell.length_c   1.000
_cell.angle_alpha   90.00
_cell.angle_beta   90.00
_cell.angle_gamma   90.00
#
_symmetry.space_group_name_H-M   'P 1'
#
loop_
_entity.id
_entity.type
_entity.pdbx_description
1 polymer ?
#
loop_
_entity_poly.entity_id
_entity_poly.type
_entity_poly.pdbx_seq_one_letter_code
_entity_poly.pdbx_strand_id
1 'polypeptide(L)'
;METKVEEFLQNYAIALDKYGSLSEKEVEDFEQYSNRAEAVLSSSLDYIVLLKGRLNTFTSYPGTRSVHITSNNNVEQEGAQGVKKMELPTLPIPTFYGDLWELDNFWTLFDANVNSKPLPEPFKFNYLIKAPKGKPLQAI
;
A
#
# COMPACT_ATOMS: atom_id res chain seq x y z
N MET A 1 19.63 -18.50 39.73
CA MET A 1 18.65 -18.37 38.61
C MET A 1 18.47 -19.70 37.88
N GLU A 2 19.51 -20.55 37.79
CA GLU A 2 19.45 -21.88 37.15
C GLU A 2 18.45 -22.83 37.81
N THR A 3 18.44 -22.94 39.14
CA THR A 3 17.55 -23.85 39.89
C THR A 3 16.06 -23.69 39.59
N LYS A 4 15.61 -22.47 39.26
CA LYS A 4 14.21 -22.20 38.93
C LYS A 4 13.88 -22.65 37.51
N VAL A 5 14.83 -22.54 36.58
CA VAL A 5 14.69 -23.04 35.21
C VAL A 5 14.67 -24.57 35.22
N GLU A 6 15.54 -25.22 35.99
CA GLU A 6 15.50 -26.67 36.18
C GLU A 6 14.18 -27.15 36.77
N GLU A 7 13.67 -26.50 37.81
CA GLU A 7 12.36 -26.83 38.40
C GLU A 7 11.23 -26.71 37.36
N PHE A 8 11.24 -25.65 36.54
CA PHE A 8 10.27 -25.46 35.47
C PHE A 8 10.38 -26.54 34.39
N LEU A 9 11.59 -26.88 33.95
CA LEU A 9 11.82 -27.94 32.96
C LEU A 9 11.39 -29.30 33.48
N GLN A 10 11.63 -29.58 34.76
CA GLN A 10 11.21 -30.83 35.38
C GLN A 10 9.70 -30.92 35.52
N ASN A 11 9.03 -29.84 35.92
CA ASN A 11 7.57 -29.76 35.93
C ASN A 11 6.97 -29.92 34.53
N TYR A 12 7.63 -29.36 33.51
CA TYR A 12 7.22 -29.51 32.12
C TYR A 12 7.37 -30.97 31.62
N ALA A 13 8.48 -31.63 31.93
CA ALA A 13 8.69 -33.05 31.61
C ALA A 13 7.63 -33.95 32.25
N ILE A 14 7.32 -33.73 33.54
CA ILE A 14 6.25 -34.46 34.25
C ILE A 14 4.89 -34.21 33.61
N ALA A 15 4.63 -32.98 33.14
CA ALA A 15 3.40 -32.67 32.43
C ALA A 15 3.31 -33.40 31.09
N LEU A 16 4.40 -33.45 30.31
CA LEU A 16 4.46 -34.17 29.04
C LEU A 16 4.20 -35.67 29.21
N ASP A 17 4.83 -36.31 30.20
CA ASP A 17 4.62 -37.74 30.49
C ASP A 17 3.15 -38.06 30.83
N LYS A 18 2.42 -37.10 31.42
CA LYS A 18 0.98 -37.22 31.73
C LYS A 18 0.08 -37.19 30.50
N TYR A 19 0.50 -36.58 29.39
CA TYR A 19 -0.33 -36.44 28.18
C TYR A 19 -0.35 -37.70 27.30
N GLY A 20 0.46 -38.71 27.58
CA GLY A 20 0.52 -39.93 26.80
C GLY A 20 1.03 -39.70 25.36
N SER A 21 0.99 -40.74 24.53
CA SER A 21 1.30 -40.60 23.10
C SER A 21 0.21 -39.79 22.40
N LEU A 22 0.61 -38.72 21.70
CA LEU A 22 -0.26 -37.91 20.85
C LEU A 22 -1.06 -38.81 19.89
N SER A 23 -2.33 -38.46 19.70
CA SER A 23 -3.16 -39.08 18.69
C SER A 23 -2.60 -38.79 17.30
N GLU A 24 -2.69 -39.75 16.38
CA GLU A 24 -2.29 -39.58 14.97
C GLU A 24 -2.94 -38.33 14.36
N LYS A 25 -4.20 -38.05 14.73
CA LYS A 25 -4.92 -36.86 14.30
C LYS A 25 -4.32 -35.55 14.84
N GLU A 26 -3.84 -35.54 16.08
CA GLU A 26 -3.22 -34.34 16.67
C GLU A 26 -1.88 -34.01 16.00
N VAL A 27 -1.13 -35.04 15.61
CA VAL A 27 0.11 -34.89 14.85
C VAL A 27 -0.17 -34.35 13.44
N GLU A 28 -1.17 -34.91 12.76
CA GLU A 28 -1.58 -34.47 11.43
C GLU A 28 -2.10 -33.02 11.45
N ASP A 29 -2.97 -32.69 12.41
CA ASP A 29 -3.49 -31.33 12.59
C ASP A 29 -2.33 -30.35 12.86
N PHE A 30 -1.41 -30.70 13.76
CA PHE A 30 -0.23 -29.87 14.05
C PHE A 30 0.63 -29.63 12.81
N GLU A 31 0.96 -30.70 12.07
CA GLU A 31 1.78 -30.60 10.87
C GLU A 31 1.09 -29.73 9.81
N GLN A 32 -0.22 -29.89 9.61
CA GLN A 32 -0.99 -29.07 8.68
C GLN A 32 -0.95 -27.58 9.06
N TYR A 33 -1.22 -27.25 10.33
CA TYR A 33 -1.19 -25.85 10.79
C TYR A 33 0.21 -25.25 10.75
N SER A 34 1.24 -26.02 11.14
CA SER A 34 2.64 -25.59 11.10
C SER A 34 3.08 -25.27 9.66
N ASN A 35 2.86 -26.20 8.73
CA ASN A 35 3.19 -26.03 7.32
C ASN A 35 2.47 -24.82 6.71
N ARG A 36 1.19 -24.63 7.04
CA ARG A 36 0.42 -23.47 6.57
C ARG A 36 0.97 -22.16 7.15
N ALA A 37 1.31 -22.14 8.44
CA ALA A 37 1.88 -20.95 9.07
C ALA A 37 3.23 -20.59 8.45
N GLU A 38 4.11 -21.56 8.26
CA GLU A 38 5.41 -21.38 7.62
C GLU A 38 5.28 -20.86 6.19
N ALA A 39 4.37 -21.41 5.39
CA ALA A 39 4.13 -20.96 4.03
C ALA A 39 3.65 -19.50 3.96
N VAL A 40 2.74 -19.11 4.86
CA VAL A 40 2.26 -17.73 4.96
C VAL A 40 3.37 -16.78 5.41
N LEU A 41 4.16 -17.17 6.41
CA LEU A 41 5.29 -16.39 6.89
C LEU A 41 6.34 -16.20 5.80
N SER A 42 6.73 -17.26 5.09
CA SER A 42 7.66 -17.18 3.96
C SER A 42 7.17 -16.20 2.91
N SER A 43 5.91 -16.34 2.48
CA SER A 43 5.30 -15.44 1.50
C SER A 43 5.31 -13.98 1.98
N SER A 44 5.01 -13.75 3.26
CA SER A 44 5.00 -12.40 3.85
C SER A 44 6.39 -11.76 3.86
N LEU A 45 7.43 -12.54 4.15
CA LEU A 45 8.81 -12.07 4.13
C LEU A 45 9.24 -11.69 2.71
N ASP A 46 8.86 -12.47 1.71
CA ASP A 46 9.12 -12.16 0.30
C ASP A 46 8.46 -10.84 -0.11
N TYR A 47 7.21 -10.61 0.29
CA TYR A 47 6.52 -9.33 0.04
C TYR A 47 7.21 -8.15 0.72
N ILE A 48 7.70 -8.34 1.96
CA ILE A 48 8.42 -7.27 2.67
C ILE A 48 9.68 -6.88 1.90
N VAL A 49 10.45 -7.85 1.40
CA VAL A 49 11.66 -7.59 0.60
C VAL A 49 11.29 -6.86 -0.70
N LEU A 50 10.25 -7.32 -1.41
CA LEU A 50 9.78 -6.71 -2.64
C LEU A 50 9.34 -5.24 -2.41
N LEU A 51 8.55 -4.99 -1.37
CA LEU A 51 8.05 -3.66 -1.04
C LEU A 51 9.19 -2.72 -0.62
N LYS A 52 10.15 -3.20 0.17
CA LYS A 52 11.35 -2.43 0.51
C LYS A 52 12.18 -2.07 -0.72
N GLY A 53 12.37 -3.02 -1.64
CA GLY A 53 13.05 -2.77 -2.91
C GLY A 53 12.37 -1.67 -3.71
N ARG A 54 11.04 -1.74 -3.88
CA ARG A 54 10.26 -0.71 -4.56
C ARG A 54 10.34 0.64 -3.85
N LEU A 55 10.16 0.67 -2.53
CA LEU A 55 10.24 1.90 -1.75
C LEU A 55 11.60 2.58 -1.93
N ASN A 56 12.69 1.81 -1.91
CA ASN A 56 14.02 2.36 -2.10
C ASN A 56 14.23 2.96 -3.51
N THR A 57 13.58 2.41 -4.55
CA THR A 57 13.59 3.01 -5.89
C THR A 57 12.84 4.34 -5.94
N PHE A 58 11.76 4.50 -5.16
CA PHE A 58 11.04 5.77 -5.06
C PHE A 58 11.79 6.81 -4.22
N THR A 59 12.47 6.40 -3.14
CA THR A 59 13.22 7.31 -2.25
C THR A 59 14.60 7.67 -2.79
N SER A 60 15.20 6.87 -3.67
CA SER A 60 16.50 7.16 -4.29
C SER A 60 16.44 8.21 -5.41
N TYR A 61 15.29 8.85 -5.67
CA TYR A 61 15.24 10.05 -6.50
C TYR A 61 15.59 11.29 -5.64
N PRO A 62 16.76 11.92 -5.84
CA PRO A 62 17.12 13.14 -5.12
C PRO A 62 16.40 14.31 -5.79
N GLY A 63 15.12 14.55 -5.45
CA GLY A 63 14.39 15.58 -6.18
C GLY A 63 12.94 15.83 -5.80
N THR A 64 12.60 15.94 -4.51
CA THR A 64 11.35 16.62 -4.16
C THR A 64 11.58 17.67 -3.09
N ARG A 65 11.83 18.87 -3.61
CA ARG A 65 11.93 20.15 -2.93
C ARG A 65 10.63 20.40 -2.14
N SER A 66 10.76 20.42 -0.82
CA SER A 66 9.75 21.00 0.07
C SER A 66 9.56 22.47 -0.32
N VAL A 67 8.34 22.86 -0.68
CA VAL A 67 7.98 24.28 -0.85
C VAL A 67 6.95 24.63 0.20
N HIS A 68 7.48 25.28 1.22
CA HIS A 68 6.80 26.04 2.25
C HIS A 68 5.80 27.01 1.59
N ILE A 69 4.54 26.94 2.01
CA ILE A 69 3.52 27.93 1.64
C ILE A 69 3.74 29.15 2.53
N THR A 70 4.02 30.30 1.92
CA THR A 70 3.78 31.60 2.54
C THR A 70 3.03 32.46 1.54
N SER A 71 1.80 32.82 1.91
CA SER A 71 0.97 33.79 1.21
C SER A 71 1.70 35.11 1.06
N ASN A 72 1.68 35.71 -0.14
CA ASN A 72 1.43 37.14 -0.28
C ASN A 72 1.13 37.54 -1.73
N ASN A 73 0.18 38.46 -1.83
CA ASN A 73 -0.34 39.05 -3.06
C ASN A 73 0.63 40.11 -3.63
N ASN A 74 0.50 40.29 -4.96
CA ASN A 74 0.71 41.51 -5.77
C ASN A 74 1.88 41.56 -6.77
N VAL A 75 1.48 41.57 -8.04
CA VAL A 75 1.85 42.47 -9.17
C VAL A 75 3.29 42.48 -9.72
N GLU A 76 3.39 41.95 -10.96
CA GLU A 76 4.18 42.38 -12.14
C GLU A 76 5.67 42.75 -11.99
N GLN A 77 6.59 41.96 -12.56
CA GLN A 77 7.18 42.12 -13.91
C GLN A 77 8.57 41.44 -14.05
N GLU A 78 8.75 40.82 -15.22
CA GLU A 78 10.00 40.53 -15.96
C GLU A 78 11.03 39.49 -15.44
N GLY A 79 11.29 38.50 -16.32
CA GLY A 79 12.57 37.81 -16.44
C GLY A 79 12.72 36.48 -15.71
N ALA A 80 12.23 35.39 -16.31
CA ALA A 80 12.87 34.06 -16.27
C ALA A 80 12.00 33.06 -17.03
N GLN A 81 12.63 32.15 -17.78
CA GLN A 81 11.99 31.05 -18.48
C GLN A 81 11.11 30.24 -17.52
N GLY A 82 9.83 30.59 -17.49
CA GLY A 82 8.83 29.92 -16.66
C GLY A 82 8.65 28.51 -17.18
N VAL A 83 8.96 27.54 -16.31
CA VAL A 83 8.59 26.15 -16.48
C VAL A 83 7.10 26.14 -16.84
N LYS A 84 6.79 25.88 -18.11
CA LYS A 84 5.41 25.70 -18.56
C LYS A 84 4.83 24.61 -17.68
N LYS A 85 3.96 24.97 -16.74
CA LYS A 85 3.05 24.01 -16.13
C LYS A 85 2.42 23.30 -17.31
N MET A 86 2.67 22.00 -17.40
CA MET A 86 1.99 21.14 -18.36
C MET A 86 0.54 21.08 -17.87
N GLU A 87 -0.23 22.10 -18.23
CA GLU A 87 -1.66 22.13 -18.02
C GLU A 87 -2.21 21.04 -18.92
N LEU A 88 -2.48 19.92 -18.26
CA LEU A 88 -3.25 18.83 -18.80
C LEU A 88 -4.50 19.42 -19.44
N PRO A 89 -4.83 19.06 -20.71
CA PRO A 89 -6.05 19.50 -21.34
C PRO A 89 -7.22 19.33 -20.36
N THR A 90 -8.03 20.37 -20.20
CA THR A 90 -9.20 20.40 -19.33
C THR A 90 -10.27 19.49 -19.91
N LEU A 91 -10.05 18.19 -19.73
CA LEU A 91 -11.06 17.18 -19.99
C LEU A 91 -12.11 17.30 -18.87
N PRO A 92 -13.41 17.19 -19.19
CA PRO A 92 -14.44 17.14 -18.16
C PRO A 92 -14.30 15.80 -17.42
N ILE A 93 -13.46 15.77 -16.38
CA ILE A 93 -13.28 14.56 -15.57
C ILE A 93 -14.48 14.48 -14.62
N PRO A 94 -15.24 13.38 -14.63
CA PRO A 94 -16.24 13.13 -13.61
C PRO A 94 -15.54 13.08 -12.25
N THR A 95 -16.01 13.90 -11.31
CA THR A 95 -15.48 13.89 -9.95
C THR A 95 -16.11 12.72 -9.19
N PHE A 96 -15.30 11.85 -8.58
CA PHE A 96 -15.79 10.73 -7.78
C PHE A 96 -15.82 11.11 -6.30
N TYR A 97 -17.00 11.07 -5.68
CA TYR A 97 -17.18 11.48 -4.28
C TYR A 97 -17.16 10.31 -3.28
N GLY A 98 -17.03 9.07 -3.76
CA GLY A 98 -16.97 7.87 -2.91
C GLY A 98 -18.27 7.10 -2.79
N ASP A 99 -19.25 7.35 -3.65
CA ASP A 99 -20.48 6.55 -3.69
C ASP A 99 -20.26 5.30 -4.58
N LEU A 100 -20.52 4.12 -4.02
CA LEU A 100 -20.39 2.86 -4.74
C LEU A 100 -21.36 2.75 -5.92
N TRP A 101 -22.52 3.42 -5.84
CA TRP A 101 -23.52 3.43 -6.91
C TRP A 101 -23.12 4.29 -8.11
N GLU A 102 -22.18 5.22 -7.93
CA GLU A 102 -21.66 6.08 -9.00
C GLU A 102 -20.37 5.52 -9.64
N LEU A 103 -19.85 4.42 -9.10
CA LEU A 103 -18.56 3.84 -9.51
C LEU A 103 -18.56 3.37 -10.97
N ASP A 104 -19.63 2.69 -11.40
CA ASP A 104 -19.75 2.19 -12.78
C ASP A 104 -19.88 3.33 -13.80
N ASN A 105 -20.62 4.37 -13.44
CA ASN A 105 -20.76 5.58 -14.26
C ASN A 105 -19.43 6.34 -14.34
N PHE A 106 -18.70 6.42 -13.22
CA PHE A 106 -17.36 7.00 -13.18
C PHE A 106 -16.39 6.26 -14.11
N TRP A 107 -16.29 4.94 -14.02
CA TRP A 107 -15.39 4.15 -14.88
C TRP A 107 -15.75 4.26 -16.36
N THR A 108 -17.04 4.27 -16.69
CA THR A 108 -17.51 4.45 -18.08
C THR A 108 -17.06 5.80 -18.65
N LEU A 109 -17.23 6.87 -17.87
CA LEU A 109 -16.82 8.22 -18.28
C LEU A 109 -15.30 8.38 -18.30
N PHE A 110 -14.58 7.78 -17.35
CA PHE A 110 -13.12 7.79 -17.29
C PHE A 110 -12.51 7.03 -18.48
N ASP A 111 -13.07 5.87 -18.82
CA ASP A 111 -12.62 5.08 -19.96
C ASP A 111 -12.82 5.85 -21.28
N ALA A 112 -14.02 6.39 -21.49
CA ALA A 112 -14.35 7.17 -22.68
C ALA A 112 -13.54 8.48 -22.82
N ASN A 113 -13.15 9.13 -21.72
CA ASN A 113 -12.50 10.45 -21.76
C ASN A 113 -11.00 10.44 -21.53
N VAL A 114 -10.44 9.44 -20.85
CA VAL A 114 -9.03 9.38 -20.45
C VAL A 114 -8.34 8.13 -20.97
N ASN A 115 -8.93 6.95 -20.79
CA ASN A 115 -8.27 5.70 -21.16
C ASN A 115 -8.28 5.42 -22.67
N SER A 116 -9.38 5.75 -23.35
CA SER A 116 -9.55 5.63 -24.80
C SER A 116 -8.68 6.62 -25.60
N LYS A 117 -8.17 7.66 -24.95
CA LYS A 117 -7.30 8.65 -25.58
C LYS A 117 -5.87 8.14 -25.65
N PRO A 118 -5.11 8.50 -26.70
CA PRO A 118 -3.70 8.14 -26.85
C PRO A 118 -2.81 8.97 -25.91
N LEU A 119 -3.11 8.93 -24.61
CA LEU A 119 -2.33 9.56 -23.55
C LEU A 119 -1.34 8.53 -23.00
N PRO A 120 -0.08 8.91 -22.71
CA PRO A 120 0.84 8.01 -22.03
C PRO A 120 0.31 7.63 -20.64
N GLU A 121 0.52 6.37 -20.24
CA GLU A 121 0.02 5.81 -18.97
C GLU A 121 0.27 6.68 -17.72
N PRO A 122 1.43 7.34 -17.56
CA PRO A 122 1.66 8.24 -16.42
C PRO A 122 0.68 9.43 -16.36
N PHE A 123 0.21 9.92 -17.51
CA PHE A 123 -0.77 11.00 -17.57
C PHE A 123 -2.16 10.49 -17.20
N LYS A 124 -2.55 9.29 -17.65
CA LYS A 124 -3.81 8.65 -17.25
C LYS A 124 -3.86 8.41 -15.74
N PHE A 125 -2.74 7.96 -15.16
CA PHE A 125 -2.61 7.80 -13.71
C PHE A 125 -2.76 9.14 -12.97
N ASN A 126 -2.09 10.20 -13.44
CA ASN A 126 -2.24 11.53 -12.85
C ASN A 126 -3.68 12.06 -12.94
N TYR A 127 -4.43 11.69 -13.98
CA TYR A 127 -5.85 12.00 -14.08
C TYR A 127 -6.69 11.21 -13.07
N LEU A 128 -6.39 9.93 -12.87
CA LEU A 128 -7.07 9.08 -11.88
C LEU A 128 -6.85 9.59 -10.46
N ILE A 129 -5.64 10.01 -10.11
CA ILE A 129 -5.34 10.57 -8.77
C ILE A 129 -6.07 11.89 -8.51
N LYS A 130 -6.35 12.67 -9.55
CA LYS A 130 -7.09 13.94 -9.44
C LYS A 130 -8.62 13.78 -9.51
N ALA A 131 -9.11 12.60 -9.86
CA ALA A 131 -10.52 12.31 -10.03
C ALA A 131 -11.32 12.18 -8.71
N PRO A 132 -10.83 11.51 -7.65
CA PRO A 132 -11.52 11.45 -6.38
C PRO A 132 -11.46 12.79 -5.64
N LYS A 133 -12.58 13.23 -5.07
CA LYS A 133 -12.65 14.39 -4.16
C LYS A 133 -13.44 14.02 -2.90
N GLY A 134 -13.10 14.65 -1.78
CA GLY A 134 -13.79 14.42 -0.50
C GLY A 134 -13.24 13.20 0.26
N LYS A 135 -14.13 12.35 0.80
CA LYS A 135 -13.75 11.21 1.66
C LYS A 135 -12.77 10.22 1.01
N PRO A 136 -12.89 9.88 -0.29
CA PRO A 136 -11.94 8.97 -0.93
C PRO A 136 -10.53 9.56 -1.09
N LEU A 137 -10.41 10.88 -1.27
CA LEU A 137 -9.09 11.55 -1.34
C LEU A 137 -8.36 11.50 0.00
N GLN A 138 -9.08 11.38 1.12
CA GLN A 138 -8.50 11.26 2.46
C GLN A 138 -8.10 9.82 2.82
N ALA A 139 -8.41 8.85 1.96
CA ALA A 139 -8.11 7.43 2.16
C ALA A 139 -6.95 6.93 1.27
N ILE A 140 -6.36 7.81 0.47
CA ILE A 140 -5.17 7.58 -0.38
C ILE A 140 -3.96 8.23 0.30
#